data_AF-A0A699YQQ9-F1
#
_entry.id   AF-A0A699YQQ9-F1
#
_cell.length_a   1.000
_cell.length_b   1.000
_cell.length_c   1.000
_cell.angle_alpha   90.00
_cell.angle_beta   90.00
_cell.angle_gamma   90.00
#
_symmetry.space_group_name_H-M   'P 1'
#
loop_
_entity.id
_entity.type
_entity.pdbx_description
1 polymer ?
#
loop_
_entity_poly.entity_id
_entity_poly.type
_entity_poly.pdbx_seq_one_letter_code
_entity_poly.pdbx_strand_id
1 'polypeptide(L)'
;MPAVMKLNKLGTFSMAQLGQSKSIIGDFIKSARKNNDNFEEGLLKLVRTLPKVLKFLPSDKAQDARAFVQSLQYWLGGNADNLENLLLATAQQYVPALKASKDMHTE
;
A
#
# COMPACT_ATOMS: atom_id res chain seq x y z
N MET A 1 11.28 -2.98 -11.11
CA MET A 1 10.15 -3.71 -10.49
C MET A 1 9.71 -4.85 -11.39
N PRO A 2 9.23 -5.97 -10.83
CA PRO A 2 8.37 -6.92 -11.55
C PRO A 2 7.17 -6.20 -12.18
N ALA A 3 6.67 -6.68 -13.32
CA ALA A 3 5.58 -6.03 -14.05
C ALA A 3 4.32 -5.90 -13.17
N VAL A 4 3.98 -6.95 -12.43
CA VAL A 4 2.80 -6.99 -11.55
C VAL A 4 2.91 -5.99 -10.38
N MET A 5 4.10 -5.80 -9.81
CA MET A 5 4.27 -4.84 -8.71
C MET A 5 3.98 -3.38 -9.13
N LYS A 6 4.21 -3.03 -10.41
CA LYS A 6 3.91 -1.70 -10.93
C LYS A 6 2.42 -1.41 -11.02
N LEU A 7 1.58 -2.47 -11.02
CA LEU A 7 0.13 -2.34 -11.06
C LEU A 7 -0.46 -1.90 -9.73
N ASN A 8 0.31 -1.95 -8.63
CA ASN A 8 -0.15 -1.45 -7.33
C ASN A 8 -0.41 0.06 -7.41
N LYS A 9 -1.69 0.40 -7.32
CA LYS A 9 -2.21 1.76 -7.28
C LYS A 9 -3.35 1.80 -6.28
N LEU A 10 -3.26 2.72 -5.32
CA LEU A 10 -4.30 2.97 -4.32
C LEU A 10 -4.47 4.48 -4.19
N GLY A 11 -5.61 5.00 -4.65
CA GLY A 11 -5.81 6.44 -4.76
C GLY A 11 -4.71 7.13 -5.57
N THR A 12 -4.03 8.09 -4.93
CA THR A 12 -2.89 8.85 -5.46
C THR A 12 -1.55 8.14 -5.30
N PHE A 13 -1.49 7.06 -4.50
CA PHE A 13 -0.29 6.26 -4.33
C PHE A 13 -0.13 5.25 -5.47
N SER A 14 1.09 5.15 -6.01
CA SER A 14 1.43 4.13 -7.00
C SER A 14 2.90 3.70 -6.90
N MET A 15 3.10 2.39 -6.99
CA MET A 15 4.45 1.80 -7.08
C MET A 15 5.18 2.18 -8.37
N ALA A 16 4.47 2.48 -9.46
CA ALA A 16 5.12 2.95 -10.69
C ALA A 16 5.90 4.26 -10.49
N GLN A 17 5.45 5.11 -9.57
CA GLN A 17 6.05 6.42 -9.30
C GLN A 17 7.22 6.36 -8.32
N LEU A 18 7.30 5.30 -7.50
CA LEU A 18 8.37 5.09 -6.51
C LEU A 18 9.75 4.77 -7.12
N GLY A 19 9.84 4.55 -8.45
CA GLY A 19 11.09 4.27 -9.17
C GLY A 19 11.62 5.40 -10.05
N GLN A 20 10.93 6.55 -10.10
CA GLN A 20 11.34 7.72 -10.89
C GLN A 20 12.28 8.65 -10.11
N SER A 21 12.28 8.59 -8.78
CA SER A 21 13.29 9.25 -7.95
C SER A 21 14.53 8.34 -7.83
N LYS A 22 15.72 8.88 -8.10
CA LYS A 22 17.01 8.24 -7.74
C LYS A 22 17.03 8.06 -6.22
N SER A 23 16.51 6.95 -5.73
CA SER A 23 16.34 6.69 -4.31
C SER A 23 16.49 5.20 -4.04
N ILE A 24 16.95 4.89 -2.83
CA ILE A 24 17.24 3.61 -2.13
C ILE A 24 16.29 2.45 -2.48
N ILE A 25 15.11 2.77 -3.00
CA ILE A 25 14.07 1.88 -3.53
C ILE A 25 14.54 1.09 -4.77
N GLY A 26 15.36 1.69 -5.64
CA GLY A 26 15.89 1.02 -6.84
C GLY A 26 16.76 -0.20 -6.52
N ASP A 27 17.65 -0.06 -5.53
CA ASP A 27 18.53 -1.14 -5.06
C ASP A 27 17.74 -2.20 -4.29
N PHE A 28 16.74 -1.79 -3.52
CA PHE A 28 15.82 -2.69 -2.83
C PHE A 28 15.05 -3.61 -3.79
N ILE A 29 14.55 -3.06 -4.89
CA ILE A 29 13.83 -3.80 -5.93
C ILE A 29 14.77 -4.76 -6.68
N LYS A 30 16.05 -4.40 -6.84
CA LYS A 30 17.08 -5.27 -7.41
C LYS A 30 17.34 -6.47 -6.49
N SER A 31 17.40 -6.28 -5.18
CA SER A 31 17.54 -7.37 -4.21
C SER A 31 16.30 -8.27 -4.14
N ALA A 32 15.10 -7.70 -4.20
CA ALA A 32 13.85 -8.48 -4.19
C ALA A 32 13.65 -9.36 -5.44
N ARG A 33 14.27 -9.02 -6.58
CA ARG A 33 14.27 -9.86 -7.80
C ARG A 33 15.09 -11.14 -7.67
N LYS A 34 16.02 -11.22 -6.71
CA LYS A 34 16.96 -12.34 -6.60
C LYS A 34 16.37 -13.53 -5.80
N ASN A 35 15.32 -13.30 -5.01
CA ASN A 35 14.69 -14.31 -4.16
C ASN A 35 13.18 -14.40 -4.45
N ASN A 36 12.79 -15.34 -5.32
CA ASN A 36 11.37 -15.58 -5.63
C ASN A 36 10.62 -16.32 -4.49
N ASP A 37 11.36 -16.92 -3.54
CA ASP A 37 10.82 -17.59 -2.35
C ASP A 37 10.50 -16.64 -1.18
N ASN A 38 10.90 -15.36 -1.27
CA ASN A 38 10.87 -14.44 -0.12
C ASN A 38 9.92 -13.26 -0.33
N PHE A 39 8.78 -13.47 -1.00
CA PHE A 39 7.78 -12.41 -1.21
C PHE A 39 7.28 -11.83 0.11
N GLU A 40 7.03 -12.68 1.10
CA GLU A 40 6.63 -12.27 2.46
C GLU A 40 7.71 -11.40 3.12
N GLU A 41 8.98 -11.78 3.03
CA GLU A 41 10.11 -10.98 3.49
C GLU A 41 10.20 -9.64 2.75
N GLY A 42 9.96 -9.63 1.43
CA GLY A 42 9.90 -8.43 0.62
C GLY A 42 8.75 -7.49 1.02
N LEU A 43 7.58 -8.04 1.34
CA LEU A 43 6.43 -7.31 1.86
C LEU A 43 6.71 -6.74 3.26
N LEU A 44 7.25 -7.55 4.17
CA LEU A 44 7.64 -7.09 5.51
C LEU A 44 8.68 -5.97 5.44
N LYS A 45 9.66 -6.11 4.53
CA LYS A 45 10.68 -5.09 4.31
C LYS A 45 10.07 -3.82 3.70
N LEU A 46 9.05 -3.94 2.84
CA LEU A 46 8.29 -2.80 2.31
C LEU A 46 7.51 -2.08 3.43
N VAL A 47 6.77 -2.83 4.25
CA VAL A 47 6.03 -2.31 5.41
C VAL A 47 6.97 -1.57 6.36
N ARG A 48 8.15 -2.14 6.65
CA ARG A 48 9.17 -1.53 7.52
C ARG A 48 9.84 -0.29 6.93
N THR A 49 9.97 -0.21 5.59
CA THR A 49 10.64 0.92 4.92
C THR A 49 9.69 2.05 4.54
N LEU A 50 8.38 1.78 4.45
CA LEU A 50 7.39 2.78 4.07
C LEU A 50 7.39 4.03 4.96
N PRO A 51 7.42 3.95 6.31
CA PRO A 51 7.42 5.13 7.18
C PRO A 51 8.56 6.11 6.88
N LYS A 52 9.73 5.60 6.45
CA LYS A 52 10.87 6.42 6.07
C LYS A 52 10.68 7.14 4.73
N VAL A 53 9.85 6.59 3.84
CA VAL A 53 9.53 7.18 2.53
C VAL A 53 8.34 8.14 2.64
N LEU A 54 7.36 7.81 3.49
CA LEU A 54 6.16 8.60 3.75
C LEU A 54 6.46 10.04 4.17
N LYS A 55 7.55 10.29 4.92
CA LYS A 55 7.94 11.64 5.34
C LYS A 55 8.33 12.58 4.18
N PHE A 56 8.58 12.03 3.00
CA PHE A 56 8.96 12.79 1.80
C PHE A 56 7.80 12.96 0.80
N LEU A 57 6.61 12.41 1.12
CA LEU A 57 5.43 12.51 0.27
C LEU A 57 4.51 13.63 0.77
N PRO A 58 3.78 14.32 -0.13
CA PRO A 58 2.70 15.22 0.27
C PRO A 58 1.62 14.45 1.05
N SER A 59 0.85 15.17 1.88
CA SER A 59 -0.01 14.59 2.91
C SER A 59 -1.07 13.64 2.35
N ASP A 60 -1.63 13.95 1.18
CA ASP A 60 -2.58 13.13 0.41
C ASP A 60 -1.98 11.78 0.00
N LYS A 61 -0.80 11.80 -0.64
CA LYS A 61 -0.07 10.59 -1.04
C LYS A 61 0.39 9.78 0.16
N ALA A 62 0.73 10.45 1.25
CA ALA A 62 1.15 9.80 2.48
C ALA A 62 -0.01 9.05 3.15
N GLN A 63 -1.24 9.61 3.12
CA GLN A 63 -2.44 8.92 3.60
C GLN A 63 -2.73 7.66 2.77
N ASP A 64 -2.67 7.76 1.44
CA ASP A 64 -2.92 6.62 0.56
C ASP A 64 -1.86 5.52 0.68
N ALA A 65 -0.60 5.92 0.86
CA ALA A 65 0.47 4.97 1.11
C ALA A 65 0.34 4.27 2.47
N ARG A 66 -0.19 4.94 3.51
CA ARG A 66 -0.54 4.29 4.79
C ARG A 66 -1.66 3.28 4.61
N ALA A 67 -2.72 3.64 3.88
CA ALA A 67 -3.83 2.73 3.58
C ALA A 67 -3.34 1.47 2.84
N PHE A 68 -2.40 1.61 1.89
CA PHE A 68 -1.78 0.48 1.20
C PHE A 68 -1.00 -0.44 2.15
N VAL A 69 -0.26 0.11 3.12
CA VAL A 69 0.42 -0.71 4.13
C VAL A 69 -0.58 -1.39 5.06
N GLN A 70 -1.64 -0.71 5.47
CA GLN A 70 -2.70 -1.30 6.29
C GLN A 70 -3.36 -2.48 5.57
N SER A 71 -3.66 -2.36 4.27
CA SER A 71 -4.19 -3.47 3.49
C SER A 71 -3.21 -4.64 3.40
N LEU A 72 -1.90 -4.37 3.27
CA LEU A 72 -0.90 -5.44 3.28
C LEU A 72 -0.81 -6.13 4.65
N GLN A 73 -0.94 -5.39 5.76
CA GLN A 73 -0.94 -5.97 7.11
C GLN A 73 -2.14 -6.88 7.32
N TYR A 74 -3.33 -6.45 6.90
CA TYR A 74 -4.52 -7.30 6.95
C TYR A 74 -4.36 -8.56 6.09
N TRP A 75 -3.81 -8.41 4.87
CA TRP A 75 -3.54 -9.54 3.99
C TRP A 75 -2.59 -10.57 4.65
N LEU A 76 -1.50 -10.11 5.26
CA LEU A 76 -0.53 -10.97 5.95
C LEU A 76 -1.11 -11.60 7.22
N GLY A 77 -2.04 -10.92 7.89
CA GLY A 77 -2.72 -11.45 9.06
C GLY A 77 -3.65 -12.64 8.76
N GLY A 78 -4.13 -12.78 7.51
CA GLY A 78 -4.69 -14.00 6.92
C GLY A 78 -6.01 -14.56 7.49
N ASN A 79 -6.44 -14.11 8.68
CA ASN A 79 -7.70 -14.53 9.29
C ASN A 79 -8.92 -13.84 8.63
N ALA A 80 -10.12 -14.38 8.89
CA ALA A 80 -11.36 -13.88 8.30
C ALA A 80 -11.61 -12.40 8.61
N ASP A 81 -11.45 -12.00 9.87
CA ASP A 81 -11.66 -10.61 10.31
C ASP A 81 -10.72 -9.64 9.59
N ASN A 82 -9.46 -10.03 9.37
CA ASN A 82 -8.50 -9.22 8.66
C ASN A 82 -8.87 -9.06 7.19
N LEU A 83 -9.30 -10.14 6.52
CA LEU A 83 -9.74 -10.06 5.13
C LEU A 83 -11.01 -9.23 4.99
N GLU A 84 -11.95 -9.32 5.93
CA GLU A 84 -13.14 -8.48 5.98
C GLU A 84 -12.76 -7.00 6.15
N ASN A 85 -11.92 -6.70 7.14
CA ASN A 85 -11.44 -5.33 7.39
C ASN A 85 -10.64 -4.76 6.21
N LEU A 86 -9.87 -5.60 5.50
CA LEU A 86 -9.18 -5.21 4.27
C LEU A 86 -10.17 -4.72 3.21
N LEU A 87 -11.24 -5.47 2.98
CA LEU A 87 -12.27 -5.12 2.00
C LEU A 87 -13.05 -3.89 2.43
N LEU A 88 -13.52 -3.84 3.67
CA LEU A 88 -14.29 -2.72 4.22
C LEU A 88 -13.48 -1.41 4.22
N ALA A 89 -12.26 -1.42 4.76
CA ALA A 89 -11.43 -0.22 4.84
C ALA A 89 -11.06 0.31 3.45
N THR A 90 -10.70 -0.58 2.51
CA THR A 90 -10.38 -0.21 1.13
C THR A 90 -11.61 0.36 0.42
N ALA A 91 -12.76 -0.31 0.54
CA ALA A 91 -13.98 0.11 -0.10
C ALA A 91 -14.47 1.46 0.43
N GLN A 92 -14.47 1.65 1.75
CA GLN A 92 -14.93 2.89 2.38
C GLN A 92 -14.08 4.11 1.99
N GLN A 93 -12.78 3.92 1.76
CA GLN A 93 -11.88 5.03 1.43
C GLN A 93 -11.81 5.34 -0.08
N TYR A 94 -11.98 4.33 -0.94
CA TYR A 94 -11.71 4.44 -2.38
C TYR A 94 -12.89 4.16 -3.31
N VAL A 95 -14.02 3.64 -2.82
CA VAL A 95 -15.23 3.44 -3.63
C VAL A 95 -16.16 4.64 -3.44
N PRO A 96 -16.37 5.49 -4.47
CA PRO A 96 -17.13 6.73 -4.33
C PRO A 96 -18.57 6.51 -3.81
N ALA A 97 -19.22 5.42 -4.25
CA ALA A 97 -20.58 5.07 -3.84
C ALA A 97 -20.73 4.83 -2.33
N LEU A 98 -19.64 4.45 -1.65
CA LEU A 98 -19.62 4.17 -0.21
C LEU A 98 -19.08 5.34 0.63
N LYS A 99 -18.49 6.35 -0.02
CA LYS A 99 -18.07 7.58 0.67
C LYS A 99 -19.27 8.42 1.10
N ALA A 100 -20.27 8.53 0.22
CA ALA A 100 -21.46 9.34 0.45
C ALA A 100 -22.31 8.86 1.65
N SER A 101 -22.28 7.57 1.99
CA SER A 101 -23.05 7.03 3.13
C SER A 101 -22.47 7.41 4.49
N LYS A 102 -21.20 7.83 4.56
CA LYS A 102 -20.54 8.20 5.82
C LYS A 102 -20.92 9.59 6.30
N ASP A 103 -21.18 10.51 5.37
CA ASP A 103 -21.54 11.89 5.69
C ASP A 103 -23.02 12.02 6.16
N MET A 104 -23.87 11.04 5.86
CA MET A 104 -25.30 11.03 6.26
C MET A 104 -25.58 10.55 7.70
N HIS A 105 -24.58 10.07 8.45
CA HIS A 105 -24.74 9.57 9.83
C HIS A 105 -24.05 10.46 10.90
N THR A 106 -23.64 11.67 10.52
CA THR A 106 -22.93 12.63 11.41
C THR A 106 -23.71 13.92 11.68
N GLU A 107 -25.01 13.94 11.45
CA GLU A 107 -25.92 15.01 11.91
C GLU A 107 -26.83 14.53 13.05
#